data_AF-A0A8S3H693-F1
#
_entry.id   AF-A0A8S3H693-F1
#
_cell.length_a   1.000
_cell.length_b   1.000
_cell.length_c   1.000
_cell.angle_alpha   90.00
_cell.angle_beta   90.00
_cell.angle_gamma   90.00
#
_symmetry.space_group_name_H-M   'P 1'
#
loop_
_entity.id
_entity.type
_entity.pdbx_description
1 polymer ?
#
loop_
_entity_poly.entity_id
_entity_poly.type
_entity_poly.pdbx_seq_one_letter_code
_entity_poly.pdbx_strand_id
1 'polypeptide(L)'
;MTDFFLGKKFCVTSTEDTSFFVPSSTNPEDGGLLEELCETLILTIVMVLWKGIVGSGDEAWTSRGQIFSALRYLHRDHEFYLPLVYIERRILELCMETCLNDLKING
;
A
#
# COMPACT_ATOMS: atom_id res chain seq x y z
N MET A 1 28.32 3.72 -6.05
CA MET A 1 29.26 3.06 -5.12
C MET A 1 28.53 2.96 -3.80
N THR A 2 27.42 2.22 -3.80
CA THR A 2 27.30 0.78 -3.51
C THR A 2 27.47 0.49 -2.02
N ASP A 3 26.59 -0.41 -1.56
CA ASP A 3 26.74 -1.26 -0.39
C ASP A 3 26.15 -0.74 0.93
N PHE A 4 24.85 -0.98 1.12
CA PHE A 4 24.30 -1.41 2.42
C PHE A 4 23.07 -2.32 2.24
N PHE A 5 23.20 -3.33 1.38
CA PHE A 5 22.39 -4.55 1.46
C PHE A 5 23.21 -5.61 2.19
N LEU A 6 23.08 -5.72 3.50
CA LEU A 6 23.22 -7.00 4.21
C LEU A 6 22.76 -6.85 5.67
N GLY A 7 21.86 -7.74 6.11
CA GLY A 7 21.90 -8.16 7.51
C GLY A 7 20.65 -7.98 8.37
N LYS A 8 19.48 -7.65 7.84
CA LYS A 8 18.24 -7.77 8.62
C LYS A 8 17.45 -8.99 8.15
N LYS A 9 17.64 -10.10 8.89
CA LYS A 9 16.71 -11.24 8.94
C LYS A 9 15.30 -10.67 8.91
N PHE A 10 14.58 -10.95 7.83
CA PHE A 10 13.14 -10.77 7.80
C PHE A 10 12.58 -11.84 8.74
N CYS A 11 12.48 -11.50 10.02
CA CYS A 11 11.76 -12.33 10.98
C CYS A 11 10.30 -12.19 10.60
N VAL A 12 9.80 -13.14 9.80
CA VAL A 12 8.36 -13.40 9.70
C VAL A 12 7.95 -13.94 11.06
N THR A 13 7.62 -13.05 12.00
CA THR A 13 6.80 -13.45 13.13
C THR A 13 5.40 -13.67 12.60
N SER A 14 5.11 -14.94 12.33
CA SER A 14 3.74 -15.45 12.32
C SER A 14 3.15 -15.13 13.69
N THR A 15 2.31 -14.10 13.74
CA THR A 15 1.31 -13.95 14.78
C THR A 15 0.02 -13.64 14.05
N GLU A 16 -0.79 -14.69 14.00
CA GLU A 16 -2.21 -14.68 13.74
C GLU A 16 -2.84 -13.51 14.49
N ASP A 17 -3.43 -12.57 13.76
CA ASP A 17 -4.59 -11.78 14.17
C ASP A 17 -4.98 -10.89 12.99
N THR A 18 -5.47 -11.54 11.92
CA THR A 18 -6.41 -10.94 10.98
C THR A 18 -7.76 -10.73 11.68
N SER A 19 -7.77 -10.00 12.79
CA SER A 19 -8.97 -9.26 13.17
C SER A 19 -8.91 -7.99 12.34
N PHE A 20 -9.88 -7.85 11.45
CA PHE A 20 -10.14 -6.63 10.68
C PHE A 20 -9.99 -5.46 11.66
N PHE A 21 -8.99 -4.60 11.47
CA PHE A 21 -8.82 -3.41 12.30
C PHE A 21 -9.99 -2.49 11.98
N VAL A 22 -11.09 -2.66 12.72
CA VAL A 22 -12.19 -1.71 12.74
C VAL A 22 -11.83 -0.68 13.79
N PRO A 23 -11.47 0.54 13.40
CA PRO A 23 -11.20 1.57 14.36
C PRO A 23 -12.47 1.82 15.17
N SER A 24 -12.36 1.69 16.49
CA SER A 24 -13.48 1.80 17.42
C SER A 24 -13.92 3.27 17.53
N SER A 25 -14.69 3.76 16.57
CA SER A 25 -15.47 4.99 16.76
C SER A 25 -16.70 4.65 17.59
N THR A 26 -16.93 5.40 18.67
CA THR A 26 -18.09 5.23 19.56
C THR A 26 -19.42 5.62 18.92
N ASN A 27 -19.38 6.13 17.68
CA ASN A 27 -20.54 6.38 16.83
C ASN A 27 -20.52 5.46 15.60
N PRO A 28 -21.59 4.68 15.35
CA PRO A 28 -21.65 3.78 14.20
C PRO A 28 -21.62 4.50 12.84
N GLU A 29 -21.91 5.80 12.82
CA GLU A 29 -21.99 6.61 11.59
C GLU A 29 -20.63 7.24 11.23
N ASP A 30 -19.79 7.50 12.23
CA ASP A 30 -18.46 8.09 12.06
C ASP A 30 -17.41 7.05 11.64
N GLY A 31 -17.62 5.78 12.00
CA GLY A 31 -16.71 4.68 11.62
C GLY A 31 -16.65 4.44 10.11
N GLY A 32 -17.81 4.48 9.43
CA GLY A 32 -17.90 4.24 7.98
C GLY A 32 -17.31 5.38 7.14
N LEU A 33 -17.49 6.62 7.58
CA LEU A 33 -16.97 7.82 6.90
C LEU A 33 -15.44 7.84 6.85
N LEU A 34 -14.79 7.45 7.95
CA LEU A 34 -13.33 7.43 8.04
C LEU A 34 -12.72 6.25 7.28
N GLU A 35 -13.40 5.11 7.23
CA GLU A 35 -13.02 3.98 6.38
C GLU A 35 -13.10 4.35 4.89
N GLU A 36 -14.19 4.98 4.45
CA GLU A 36 -14.34 5.46 3.07
C GLU A 36 -13.28 6.51 2.70
N LEU A 37 -12.95 7.41 3.62
CA LEU A 37 -11.87 8.38 3.43
C LEU A 37 -10.51 7.69 3.28
N CYS A 38 -10.22 6.70 4.14
CA CYS A 38 -8.96 5.94 4.06
C CYS A 38 -8.86 5.19 2.73
N GLU A 39 -9.93 4.52 2.30
CA GLU A 39 -9.96 3.83 1.01
C GLU A 39 -9.81 4.80 -0.16
N THR A 40 -10.48 5.96 -0.12
CA THR A 40 -10.34 7.02 -1.13
C THR A 40 -8.90 7.53 -1.22
N LEU A 41 -8.24 7.70 -0.08
CA LEU A 41 -6.84 8.12 -0.03
C LEU A 41 -5.92 7.06 -0.65
N ILE A 42 -6.11 5.79 -0.27
CA ILE A 42 -5.34 4.66 -0.84
C ILE A 42 -5.52 4.62 -2.36
N LEU A 43 -6.76 4.69 -2.86
CA LEU A 43 -7.05 4.70 -4.29
C LEU A 43 -6.41 5.89 -5.00
N THR A 44 -6.44 7.09 -4.40
CA THR A 44 -5.80 8.28 -4.97
C THR A 44 -4.29 8.09 -5.09
N ILE A 45 -3.64 7.58 -4.05
CA ILE A 45 -2.20 7.29 -4.04
C ILE A 45 -1.87 6.27 -5.13
N VAL A 46 -2.63 5.18 -5.25
CA VAL A 46 -2.45 4.17 -6.30
C VAL A 46 -2.61 4.81 -7.69
N MET A 47 -3.64 5.62 -7.92
CA MET A 47 -3.85 6.27 -9.22
C MET A 47 -2.69 7.19 -9.61
N VAL A 48 -2.20 8.01 -8.68
CA VAL A 48 -1.11 8.97 -8.95
C VAL A 48 0.24 8.26 -9.14
N LEU A 49 0.53 7.24 -8.33
CA LEU A 49 1.85 6.60 -8.30
C LEU A 49 1.97 5.37 -9.20
N TRP A 50 0.84 4.77 -9.62
CA TRP A 50 0.82 3.59 -10.50
C TRP A 50 0.48 3.92 -11.95
N LYS A 51 -0.61 4.65 -12.21
CA LYS A 51 -1.11 4.90 -13.58
C LYS A 51 -0.35 5.98 -14.35
N GLY A 52 0.49 6.77 -13.69
CA GLY A 52 1.34 7.76 -14.33
C GLY A 52 2.58 7.18 -15.05
N ILE A 53 2.85 5.88 -14.90
CA ILE A 53 4.08 5.25 -15.39
C ILE A 53 3.78 4.36 -16.60
N VAL A 54 4.43 4.63 -17.72
CA VAL A 54 4.25 3.92 -19.00
C VAL A 54 5.10 2.65 -19.02
N GLY A 55 4.54 1.55 -19.53
CA GLY A 55 5.25 0.28 -19.76
C GLY A 55 5.27 -0.68 -18.55
N SER A 56 5.93 -1.81 -18.72
CA SER A 56 5.94 -2.93 -17.76
C SER A 56 7.34 -3.51 -17.51
N GLY A 57 8.40 -2.82 -17.92
CA GLY A 57 9.79 -3.23 -17.66
C GLY A 57 10.28 -2.89 -16.24
N ASP A 58 11.47 -3.37 -15.90
CA ASP A 58 12.05 -3.24 -14.54
C ASP A 58 12.11 -1.80 -14.03
N GLU A 59 12.39 -0.83 -14.91
CA GLU A 59 12.41 0.60 -14.56
C GLU A 59 11.02 1.13 -14.18
N ALA A 60 9.97 0.67 -14.88
CA ALA A 60 8.59 1.03 -14.58
C ALA A 60 8.15 0.42 -13.24
N TRP A 61 8.50 -0.84 -12.97
CA TRP A 61 8.22 -1.49 -11.67
C TRP A 61 9.00 -0.86 -10.52
N THR A 62 10.25 -0.48 -10.75
CA THR A 62 11.08 0.23 -9.76
C THR A 62 10.48 1.60 -9.41
N SER A 63 10.03 2.34 -10.42
CA SER A 63 9.39 3.64 -10.24
C SER A 63 8.06 3.51 -9.48
N ARG A 64 7.24 2.52 -9.84
CA ARG A 64 5.99 2.20 -9.13
C ARG A 64 6.22 1.81 -7.68
N GLY A 65 7.31 1.08 -7.38
CA GLY A 65 7.67 0.65 -6.04
C GLY A 65 8.07 1.79 -5.07
N GLN A 66 8.35 3.00 -5.58
CA GLN A 66 8.71 4.15 -4.75
C GLN A 66 7.62 4.55 -3.75
N ILE A 67 6.36 4.25 -4.07
CA ILE A 67 5.21 4.43 -3.16
C ILE A 67 5.46 3.81 -1.78
N PHE A 68 6.02 2.61 -1.72
CA PHE A 68 6.29 1.90 -0.47
C PHE A 68 7.42 2.57 0.32
N SER A 69 8.44 3.06 -0.37
CA SER A 69 9.53 3.83 0.25
C SER A 69 9.02 5.16 0.83
N ALA A 70 8.17 5.88 0.09
CA ALA A 70 7.55 7.12 0.54
C ALA A 70 6.63 6.89 1.74
N LEU A 71 5.81 5.82 1.71
CA LEU A 71 4.91 5.46 2.80
C LEU A 71 5.69 5.14 4.09
N ARG A 72 6.77 4.36 3.97
CA ARG A 72 7.66 4.05 5.10
C ARG A 72 8.40 5.27 5.63
N TYR A 73 8.75 6.21 4.77
CA TYR A 73 9.35 7.48 5.20
C TYR A 73 8.34 8.29 6.02
N LEU A 74 7.11 8.47 5.52
CA LEU A 74 6.04 9.18 6.22
C LEU A 74 5.72 8.54 7.57
N HIS A 75 5.67 7.20 7.64
CA HIS A 75 5.39 6.46 8.88
C HIS A 75 6.45 6.64 9.98
N ARG A 76 7.67 7.10 9.67
CA ARG A 76 8.68 7.39 10.71
C ARG A 76 8.30 8.58 11.57
N ASP A 77 7.71 9.59 10.93
CA ASP A 77 7.43 10.89 11.55
C ASP A 77 5.93 11.07 11.88
N HIS A 78 5.07 10.16 11.40
CA HIS A 78 3.62 10.26 11.53
C HIS A 78 3.00 8.93 11.97
N GLU A 79 2.07 9.01 12.92
CA GLU A 79 1.20 7.89 13.28
C GLU A 79 0.10 7.74 12.24
N PHE A 80 -0.04 6.54 11.69
CA PHE A 80 -1.07 6.25 10.71
C PHE A 80 -2.31 5.70 11.40
N TYR A 81 -3.46 6.08 10.88
CA TYR A 81 -4.74 5.60 11.37
C TYR A 81 -4.90 4.09 11.17
N LEU A 82 -4.38 3.55 10.07
CA LEU A 82 -4.33 2.12 9.78
C LEU A 82 -2.90 1.60 9.95
N PRO A 83 -2.72 0.33 10.39
CA PRO A 83 -1.40 -0.29 10.43
C PRO A 83 -0.70 -0.21 9.07
N LEU A 84 0.58 0.19 9.05
CA LEU A 84 1.35 0.35 7.80
C LEU A 84 1.29 -0.89 6.92
N VAL A 85 1.39 -2.08 7.51
CA VAL A 85 1.32 -3.38 6.81
C VAL A 85 -0.01 -3.56 6.07
N TYR A 86 -1.12 -3.08 6.64
CA TYR A 86 -2.43 -3.14 6.00
C TYR A 86 -2.46 -2.24 4.75
N ILE A 87 -1.95 -1.02 4.87
CA ILE A 87 -1.92 -0.06 3.76
C ILE A 87 -1.02 -0.59 2.62
N GLU A 88 0.18 -1.08 2.95
CA GLU A 88 1.10 -1.66 1.97
C GLU A 88 0.48 -2.85 1.24
N ARG A 89 -0.19 -3.75 1.97
CA ARG A 89 -0.89 -4.89 1.39
C ARG A 89 -2.01 -4.43 0.45
N ARG A 90 -2.87 -3.50 0.89
CA ARG A 90 -4.01 -3.02 0.10
C ARG A 90 -3.56 -2.35 -1.20
N ILE A 91 -2.50 -1.53 -1.12
CA ILE A 91 -1.87 -0.93 -2.31
C ILE A 91 -1.40 -2.03 -3.27
N LEU A 92 -0.69 -3.05 -2.77
CA LEU A 92 -0.18 -4.13 -3.62
C LEU A 92 -1.30 -4.91 -4.31
N GLU A 93 -2.39 -5.20 -3.59
CA GLU A 93 -3.58 -5.86 -4.14
C GLU A 93 -4.18 -5.03 -5.29
N LEU A 94 -4.40 -3.73 -5.08
CA LEU A 94 -4.91 -2.81 -6.11
C LEU A 94 -3.98 -2.72 -7.33
N CYS A 95 -2.66 -2.70 -7.10
CA CYS A 95 -1.68 -2.73 -8.19
C CYS A 95 -1.78 -4.01 -9.02
N MET A 96 -1.91 -5.17 -8.37
CA MET A 96 -2.09 -6.46 -9.05
C MET A 96 -3.42 -6.52 -9.80
N GLU A 97 -4.51 -6.10 -9.19
CA GLU A 97 -5.82 -6.00 -9.82
C GLU A 97 -5.79 -5.11 -11.07
N THR A 98 -5.10 -3.97 -10.99
CA THR A 98 -4.92 -3.06 -12.12
C THR A 98 -4.13 -3.73 -13.24
N CYS A 99 -3.01 -4.40 -12.95
CA CYS A 99 -2.26 -5.15 -13.95
C CYS A 99 -3.09 -6.27 -14.60
N LEU A 100 -3.87 -7.02 -13.82
CA LEU A 100 -4.72 -8.08 -14.34
C LEU A 100 -5.82 -7.53 -15.25
N ASN A 101 -6.42 -6.39 -14.89
CA ASN A 101 -7.41 -5.73 -15.72
C ASN A 101 -6.79 -5.20 -17.02
N ASP A 102 -5.60 -4.61 -16.96
CA ASP A 102 -4.88 -4.17 -18.15
C ASP A 102 -4.58 -5.35 -19.09
N LEU A 103 -4.24 -6.54 -18.56
CA LEU A 103 -4.04 -7.74 -19.37
C LEU A 103 -5.33 -8.25 -20.00
N LYS A 104 -6.46 -8.23 -19.28
CA LYS A 104 -7.77 -8.66 -19.81
C LYS A 104 -8.29 -7.73 -20.91
N ILE A 105 -7.95 -6.45 -20.85
CA ILE A 105 -8.39 -5.45 -21.85
C ILE A 105 -7.52 -5.53 -23.11
N ASN A 106 -6.23 -5.87 -22.95
CA ASN A 106 -5.25 -5.85 -24.04
C ASN A 106 -4.94 -7.24 -24.65
N GLY A 107 -5.48 -8.32 -24.11
CA GLY A 107 -5.33 -9.70 -24.61
C GLY A 107 -6.62 -10.22 -25.24
#